data_AF-A0A963M9R5-F1
#
_entry.id   AF-A0A963M9R5-F1
#
_cell.length_a   1.000
_cell.length_b   1.000
_cell.length_c   1.000
_cell.angle_alpha   90.00
_cell.angle_beta   90.00
_cell.angle_gamma   90.00
#
_symmetry.space_group_name_H-M   'P 1'
#
loop_
_entity.id
_entity.type
_entity.pdbx_description
1 polymer ?
#
loop_
_entity_poly.entity_id
_entity_poly.type
_entity_poly.pdbx_seq_one_letter_code
_entity_poly.pdbx_strand_id
1 'polypeptide(L)'
;MFSSAKFTLTAAALLIAGGAFAQGAGGKFAGVGRAATDKEVAAWDIDVRPDFKGLPKGQGSVSQGQDIWEAKCASCHGVFGEANSTFTPLIGGTTKDDIKTGHVATLKRADYPGRTTIMKVATVSTLWDYIHRAMPWNAPKSLKTDEVYAVTAYLLNLADVLPADYTLSDKNIAEVQQLMPNRNGMTTEHALWPGNEFGAGKVKPDVLAKACMKDCVAPEKVVSQLPEHAMDAHGNLRDQNRLIGPQRGLVTDPNAGAAAAGAAGAAAKPATG
;
A
#
# COMPACT_ATOMS: atom_id res chain seq x y z
N MET A 1 60.76 39.71 -11.14
CA MET A 1 59.50 40.39 -10.76
C MET A 1 58.34 39.68 -11.47
N PHE A 2 57.87 38.55 -10.94
CA PHE A 2 56.69 37.88 -11.46
C PHE A 2 55.49 38.34 -10.64
N SER A 3 54.54 38.98 -11.33
CA SER A 3 53.43 39.74 -10.73
C SER A 3 52.48 38.83 -9.96
N SER A 4 52.43 39.01 -8.63
CA SER A 4 51.51 38.37 -7.68
C SER A 4 50.03 38.66 -7.95
N ALA A 5 49.69 39.54 -8.90
CA ALA A 5 48.32 39.89 -9.26
C ALA A 5 47.61 38.78 -10.08
N LYS A 6 48.35 37.86 -10.70
CA LYS A 6 47.75 36.80 -11.54
C LYS A 6 47.28 35.59 -10.73
N PHE A 7 47.81 35.37 -9.53
CA PHE A 7 47.48 34.22 -8.68
C PHE A 7 46.23 34.45 -7.82
N THR A 8 45.95 35.70 -7.45
CA THR A 8 44.75 36.09 -6.71
C THR A 8 43.49 36.09 -7.59
N LEU A 9 43.61 36.38 -8.88
CA LEU A 9 42.48 36.34 -9.82
C LEU A 9 42.00 34.90 -10.12
N THR A 10 42.89 33.92 -10.18
CA THR A 10 42.51 32.51 -10.39
C THR A 10 41.88 31.89 -9.14
N ALA A 11 42.30 32.27 -7.94
CA ALA A 11 41.67 31.80 -6.70
C ALA A 11 40.25 32.38 -6.48
N ALA A 12 40.03 33.64 -6.89
CA ALA A 12 38.71 34.26 -6.87
C ALA A 12 37.74 33.63 -7.90
N ALA A 13 38.23 33.23 -9.07
CA ALA A 13 37.42 32.56 -10.09
C ALA A 13 36.96 31.14 -9.66
N LEU A 14 37.79 30.42 -8.89
CA LEU A 14 37.43 29.11 -8.33
C LEU A 14 36.45 29.20 -7.15
N LEU A 15 36.44 30.31 -6.40
CA LEU A 15 35.46 30.55 -5.33
C LEU A 15 34.09 30.99 -5.86
N ILE A 16 34.03 31.65 -7.01
CA ILE A 16 32.76 32.03 -7.66
C ILE A 16 32.10 30.82 -8.35
N ALA A 17 32.86 29.78 -8.72
CA ALA A 17 32.32 28.54 -9.27
C ALA A 17 31.72 27.58 -8.23
N GLY A 18 32.03 27.75 -6.93
CA GLY A 18 31.48 26.93 -5.84
C GLY A 18 30.12 27.40 -5.31
N GLY A 19 29.64 28.57 -5.77
CA GLY A 19 28.40 29.21 -5.32
C GLY A 19 27.19 28.97 -6.22
N ALA A 20 27.26 28.04 -7.17
CA ALA A 20 26.08 27.58 -7.89
C ALA A 20 25.26 26.68 -6.95
N PHE A 21 24.56 27.33 -6.02
CA PHE A 21 23.43 26.75 -5.32
C PHE A 21 22.61 25.96 -6.32
N ALA A 22 22.22 24.76 -5.89
CA ALA A 22 21.07 24.05 -6.41
C ALA A 22 19.96 25.06 -6.74
N GLN A 23 19.86 25.45 -8.01
CA GLN A 23 18.68 26.13 -8.51
C GLN A 23 17.61 25.06 -8.43
N GLY A 24 16.91 25.06 -7.29
CA GLY A 24 15.78 24.19 -7.02
C GLY A 24 14.88 24.25 -8.24
N ALA A 25 14.55 23.07 -8.77
CA ALA A 25 13.73 22.86 -9.96
C ALA A 25 12.88 24.09 -10.32
N GLY A 26 13.42 24.95 -11.18
CA GLY A 26 12.62 25.86 -12.01
C GLY A 26 11.92 25.02 -13.08
N GLY A 27 11.22 23.97 -12.66
CA GLY A 27 10.47 23.07 -13.52
C GLY A 27 9.27 23.82 -14.12
N LYS A 28 8.50 23.10 -14.94
CA LYS A 28 7.28 23.56 -15.65
C LYS A 28 6.26 24.35 -14.80
N PHE A 29 6.43 24.39 -13.47
CA PHE A 29 5.60 25.10 -12.50
C PHE A 29 6.47 26.00 -11.62
N ALA A 30 6.72 27.23 -12.06
CA ALA A 30 7.47 28.22 -11.30
C ALA A 30 6.77 28.50 -9.94
N GLY A 31 7.54 28.48 -8.85
CA GLY A 31 7.04 28.75 -7.50
C GLY A 31 6.40 27.57 -6.76
N VAL A 32 6.37 26.37 -7.36
CA VAL A 32 5.81 25.16 -6.72
C VAL A 32 6.92 24.14 -6.41
N GLY A 33 7.27 24.02 -5.13
CA GLY A 33 8.19 23.00 -4.62
C GLY A 33 9.67 23.20 -5.00
N ARG A 34 10.48 22.17 -4.76
CA ARG A 34 11.89 22.07 -5.17
C ARG A 34 12.23 20.63 -5.53
N ALA A 35 13.36 20.43 -6.20
CA ALA A 35 13.92 19.08 -6.36
C ALA A 35 14.20 18.45 -4.98
N ALA A 36 13.81 17.18 -4.82
CA ALA A 36 14.23 16.37 -3.69
C ALA A 36 15.72 16.09 -3.80
N THR A 37 16.44 16.13 -2.67
CA THR A 37 17.85 15.74 -2.61
C THR A 37 17.97 14.23 -2.63
N ASP A 38 19.12 13.70 -3.08
CA ASP A 38 19.36 12.26 -3.10
C ASP A 38 19.21 11.60 -1.72
N LYS A 39 19.54 12.34 -0.65
CA LYS A 39 19.36 11.87 0.74
C LYS A 39 17.89 11.77 1.15
N GLU A 40 17.05 12.70 0.69
CA GLU A 40 15.61 12.66 0.94
C GLU A 40 14.97 11.50 0.19
N VAL A 41 15.35 11.30 -1.07
CA VAL A 41 14.89 10.15 -1.87
C VAL A 41 15.32 8.85 -1.20
N ALA A 42 16.60 8.68 -0.85
CA ALA A 42 17.10 7.47 -0.21
C ALA A 42 16.46 7.17 1.17
N ALA A 43 15.98 8.18 1.89
CA ALA A 43 15.31 7.99 3.17
C ALA A 43 13.85 7.52 3.05
N TRP A 44 13.21 7.76 1.89
CA TRP A 44 11.79 7.51 1.63
C TRP A 44 11.55 6.36 0.64
N ASP A 45 12.37 6.28 -0.41
CA ASP A 45 12.37 5.24 -1.44
C ASP A 45 13.14 4.02 -0.95
N ILE A 46 12.48 3.25 -0.09
CA ILE A 46 12.93 1.95 0.41
C ILE A 46 12.10 0.81 -0.18
N ASP A 47 11.37 1.08 -1.26
CA ASP A 47 10.42 0.15 -1.85
C ASP A 47 11.16 -1.05 -2.48
N VAL A 48 10.72 -2.26 -2.13
CA VAL A 48 11.16 -3.47 -2.82
C VAL A 48 10.08 -3.94 -3.78
N ARG A 49 10.37 -3.78 -5.06
CA ARG A 49 9.44 -4.15 -6.15
C ARG A 49 9.41 -5.68 -6.37
N PRO A 50 8.37 -6.21 -7.06
CA PRO A 50 8.31 -7.63 -7.45
C PRO A 50 9.47 -8.13 -8.31
N ASP A 51 10.15 -7.23 -9.02
CA ASP A 51 11.38 -7.51 -9.78
C ASP A 51 12.66 -7.36 -8.91
N PHE A 52 12.51 -7.21 -7.60
CA PHE A 52 13.55 -7.00 -6.59
C PHE A 52 14.41 -5.75 -6.78
N LYS A 53 13.98 -4.81 -7.62
CA LYS A 53 14.56 -3.47 -7.62
C LYS A 53 14.33 -2.82 -6.26
N GLY A 54 15.40 -2.29 -5.67
CA GLY A 54 15.39 -1.69 -4.33
C GLY A 54 15.76 -2.64 -3.21
N LEU A 55 15.89 -3.95 -3.48
CA LEU A 55 16.22 -4.94 -2.47
C LEU A 55 17.65 -4.73 -1.91
N PRO A 56 17.82 -4.48 -0.59
CA PRO A 56 19.14 -4.36 0.01
C PRO A 56 19.82 -5.72 0.17
N LYS A 57 21.15 -5.73 0.09
CA LYS A 57 21.96 -6.94 0.34
C LYS A 57 21.82 -7.39 1.78
N GLY A 58 21.70 -8.70 2.00
CA GLY A 58 21.54 -9.26 3.33
C GLY A 58 21.07 -10.71 3.30
N GLN A 59 21.01 -11.32 4.47
CA GLN A 59 20.54 -12.68 4.64
C GLN A 59 20.05 -12.94 6.06
N GLY A 60 19.19 -13.95 6.22
CA GLY A 60 18.71 -14.40 7.52
C GLY A 60 18.17 -15.83 7.45
N SER A 61 18.46 -16.62 8.48
CA SER A 61 17.95 -17.99 8.59
C SER A 61 16.54 -18.03 9.18
N VAL A 62 15.83 -19.12 8.91
CA VAL A 62 14.54 -19.42 9.55
C VAL A 62 14.66 -19.43 11.07
N SER A 63 15.73 -20.03 11.62
CA SER A 63 15.98 -20.07 13.07
C SER A 63 16.17 -18.67 13.68
N GLN A 64 16.95 -17.80 13.05
CA GLN A 64 17.08 -16.40 13.48
C GLN A 64 15.73 -15.67 13.41
N GLY A 65 14.93 -15.98 12.39
CA GLY A 65 13.61 -15.40 12.19
C GLY A 65 12.64 -15.79 13.28
N GLN A 66 12.72 -17.03 13.78
CA GLN A 66 11.93 -17.50 14.91
C GLN A 66 12.22 -16.68 16.17
N ASP A 67 13.49 -16.52 16.53
CA ASP A 67 13.87 -15.74 17.73
C ASP A 67 13.35 -14.30 17.66
N ILE A 68 13.43 -13.67 16.49
CA ILE A 68 12.94 -12.31 16.27
C ILE A 68 11.40 -12.27 16.31
N TRP A 69 10.74 -13.27 15.72
CA TRP A 69 9.28 -13.38 15.69
C TRP A 69 8.71 -13.49 17.11
N GLU A 70 9.27 -14.38 17.92
CA GLU A 70 8.86 -14.57 19.32
C GLU A 70 9.05 -13.28 20.13
N ALA A 71 10.16 -12.56 19.91
CA ALA A 71 10.47 -11.34 20.63
C ALA A 71 9.66 -10.11 20.18
N LYS A 72 9.33 -10.00 18.89
CA LYS A 72 8.83 -8.74 18.29
C LYS A 72 7.48 -8.84 17.58
N CYS A 73 7.00 -10.04 17.26
CA CYS A 73 5.83 -10.25 16.39
C CYS A 73 4.70 -11.06 17.07
N ALA A 74 5.06 -12.09 17.84
CA ALA A 74 4.14 -13.10 18.36
C ALA A 74 3.09 -12.54 19.33
N SER A 75 3.37 -11.43 20.01
CA SER A 75 2.42 -10.77 20.92
C SER A 75 1.12 -10.32 20.22
N CYS A 76 1.17 -10.06 18.91
CA CYS A 76 0.02 -9.64 18.11
C CYS A 76 -0.40 -10.71 17.08
N HIS A 77 0.57 -11.47 16.55
CA HIS A 77 0.34 -12.43 15.45
C HIS A 77 0.25 -13.89 15.90
N GLY A 78 0.49 -14.20 17.18
CA GLY A 78 0.57 -15.57 17.68
C GLY A 78 1.92 -16.21 17.38
N VAL A 79 2.22 -17.32 18.06
CA VAL A 79 3.51 -18.01 17.90
C VAL A 79 3.64 -18.63 16.51
N PHE A 80 2.52 -19.06 15.92
CA PHE A 80 2.46 -19.71 14.61
C PHE A 80 1.78 -18.82 13.54
N GLY A 81 1.59 -17.53 13.79
CA GLY A 81 0.90 -16.63 12.86
C GLY A 81 -0.62 -16.82 12.82
N GLU A 82 -1.19 -17.44 13.85
CA GLU A 82 -2.58 -17.88 13.95
C GLU A 82 -3.50 -16.91 14.69
N ALA A 83 -2.95 -15.92 15.40
CA ALA A 83 -3.76 -15.07 16.27
C ALA A 83 -4.79 -14.27 15.48
N ASN A 84 -6.04 -14.30 15.94
CA ASN A 84 -7.17 -13.57 15.37
C ASN A 84 -7.76 -12.53 16.33
N SER A 85 -7.14 -12.32 17.51
CA SER A 85 -7.66 -11.44 18.56
C SER A 85 -7.45 -9.96 18.24
N THR A 86 -6.37 -9.63 17.52
CA THR A 86 -6.00 -8.25 17.18
C THR A 86 -5.95 -8.03 15.67
N PHE A 87 -5.34 -8.97 14.94
CA PHE A 87 -5.20 -8.92 13.48
C PHE A 87 -5.72 -10.21 12.86
N THR A 88 -6.02 -10.21 11.57
CA THR A 88 -6.33 -11.46 10.85
C THR A 88 -5.12 -12.39 10.83
N PRO A 89 -5.31 -13.73 10.91
CA PRO A 89 -4.20 -14.68 10.86
C PRO A 89 -3.31 -14.48 9.63
N LEU A 90 -2.00 -14.64 9.82
CA LEU A 90 -1.02 -14.51 8.75
C LEU A 90 -0.81 -15.85 8.03
N ILE A 91 -0.92 -16.96 8.78
CA ILE A 91 -0.61 -18.32 8.35
C ILE A 91 -1.85 -19.22 8.42
N GLY A 92 -1.94 -20.16 7.47
CA GLY A 92 -3.01 -21.15 7.37
C GLY A 92 -3.76 -21.09 6.04
N GLY A 93 -4.42 -22.19 5.67
CA GLY A 93 -5.27 -22.27 4.48
C GLY A 93 -4.54 -22.48 3.14
N THR A 94 -3.22 -22.68 3.18
CA THR A 94 -2.38 -23.06 2.03
C THR A 94 -1.87 -24.48 2.15
N THR A 95 -1.56 -25.11 1.02
CA THR A 95 -1.06 -26.49 0.92
C THR A 95 0.15 -26.56 -0.02
N LYS A 96 0.87 -27.69 0.01
CA LYS A 96 1.98 -27.95 -0.94
C LYS A 96 1.52 -28.00 -2.39
N ASP A 97 0.25 -28.35 -2.67
CA ASP A 97 -0.29 -28.33 -4.02
C ASP A 97 -0.59 -26.90 -4.51
N ASP A 98 -0.95 -25.99 -3.60
CA ASP A 98 -1.05 -24.56 -3.91
C ASP A 98 0.32 -23.98 -4.29
N ILE A 99 1.40 -24.38 -3.58
CA ILE A 99 2.78 -24.01 -3.96
C ILE A 99 3.13 -24.51 -5.36
N LYS A 100 2.77 -25.76 -5.72
CA LYS A 100 3.03 -26.29 -7.07
C LYS A 100 2.27 -25.51 -8.13
N THR A 101 0.97 -25.29 -7.93
CA THR A 101 0.08 -24.67 -8.93
C THR A 101 0.19 -23.14 -8.99
N GLY A 102 0.60 -22.51 -7.90
CA GLY A 102 0.58 -21.07 -7.72
C GLY A 102 -0.81 -20.47 -7.52
N HIS A 103 -1.81 -21.30 -7.21
CA HIS A 103 -3.17 -20.88 -6.93
C HIS A 103 -3.68 -21.51 -5.64
N VAL A 104 -4.13 -20.68 -4.69
CA VAL A 104 -4.66 -21.18 -3.43
C VAL A 104 -6.10 -21.66 -3.59
N ALA A 105 -6.31 -22.98 -3.60
CA ALA A 105 -7.62 -23.59 -3.82
C ALA A 105 -8.65 -23.19 -2.74
N THR A 106 -8.18 -23.06 -1.49
CA THR A 106 -9.00 -22.66 -0.33
C THR A 106 -9.65 -21.28 -0.49
N LEU A 107 -9.14 -20.39 -1.34
CA LEU A 107 -9.79 -19.09 -1.59
C LEU A 107 -11.17 -19.21 -2.25
N LYS A 108 -11.46 -20.34 -2.90
CA LYS A 108 -12.74 -20.64 -3.56
C LYS A 108 -13.77 -21.26 -2.62
N ARG A 109 -13.37 -21.59 -1.38
CA ARG A 109 -14.23 -22.21 -0.38
C ARG A 109 -15.00 -21.14 0.39
N ALA A 110 -16.33 -21.15 0.26
CA ALA A 110 -17.21 -20.25 1.01
C ALA A 110 -17.36 -20.65 2.48
N ASP A 111 -17.04 -21.91 2.82
CA ASP A 111 -17.13 -22.48 4.16
C ASP A 111 -15.85 -22.30 5.00
N TYR A 112 -14.78 -21.73 4.43
CA TYR A 112 -13.52 -21.55 5.14
C TYR A 112 -13.59 -20.31 6.06
N PRO A 113 -13.25 -20.43 7.35
CA PRO A 113 -13.63 -19.46 8.38
C PRO A 113 -12.90 -18.11 8.30
N GLY A 114 -11.79 -18.03 7.57
CA GLY A 114 -11.04 -16.78 7.42
C GLY A 114 -9.95 -16.89 6.36
N ARG A 115 -9.59 -15.77 5.74
CA ARG A 115 -8.51 -15.71 4.75
C ARG A 115 -7.25 -15.21 5.43
N THR A 116 -6.13 -15.87 5.20
CA THR A 116 -4.84 -15.49 5.77
C THR A 116 -4.03 -14.65 4.80
N THR A 117 -2.99 -13.99 5.29
CA THR A 117 -2.09 -13.19 4.45
C THR A 117 -1.41 -14.07 3.39
N ILE A 118 -0.87 -15.23 3.78
CA ILE A 118 -0.16 -16.12 2.85
C ILE A 118 -1.06 -16.75 1.78
N MET A 119 -2.37 -16.87 2.04
CA MET A 119 -3.33 -17.28 1.01
C MET A 119 -3.46 -16.25 -0.12
N LYS A 120 -3.18 -14.97 0.14
CA LYS A 120 -3.50 -13.85 -0.75
C LYS A 120 -2.29 -13.26 -1.45
N VAL A 121 -1.20 -13.05 -0.72
CA VAL A 121 -0.03 -12.34 -1.24
C VAL A 121 0.64 -13.16 -2.35
N ALA A 122 0.80 -12.54 -3.52
CA ALA A 122 1.37 -13.19 -4.70
C ALA A 122 2.91 -13.11 -4.74
N THR A 123 3.50 -12.13 -4.05
CA THR A 123 4.91 -11.76 -4.19
C THR A 123 5.60 -11.68 -2.83
N VAL A 124 6.74 -12.36 -2.70
CA VAL A 124 7.53 -12.36 -1.46
C VAL A 124 8.12 -10.98 -1.16
N SER A 125 8.41 -10.20 -2.21
CA SER A 125 8.83 -8.80 -2.11
C SER A 125 7.84 -7.96 -1.30
N THR A 126 6.53 -8.19 -1.45
CA THR A 126 5.50 -7.48 -0.70
C THR A 126 5.55 -7.81 0.80
N LEU A 127 5.84 -9.06 1.16
CA LEU A 127 6.05 -9.43 2.57
C LEU A 127 7.30 -8.75 3.12
N TRP A 128 8.42 -8.85 2.40
CA TRP A 128 9.69 -8.26 2.79
C TRP A 128 9.59 -6.74 2.97
N ASP A 129 9.03 -6.04 1.98
CA ASP A 129 8.84 -4.58 1.99
C ASP A 129 7.94 -4.12 3.13
N TYR A 130 6.80 -4.79 3.32
CA TYR A 130 5.87 -4.47 4.40
C TYR A 130 6.50 -4.67 5.78
N ILE A 131 7.23 -5.78 5.97
CA ILE A 131 7.94 -6.04 7.23
C ILE A 131 9.01 -4.96 7.46
N HIS A 132 9.79 -4.61 6.44
CA HIS A 132 10.84 -3.60 6.55
C HIS A 132 10.28 -2.20 6.87
N ARG A 133 9.19 -1.81 6.21
CA ARG A 133 8.64 -0.45 6.26
C ARG A 133 7.70 -0.24 7.44
N ALA A 134 6.89 -1.23 7.79
CA ALA A 134 5.73 -1.05 8.67
C ALA A 134 5.78 -1.88 9.96
N MET A 135 6.68 -2.88 10.06
CA MET A 135 6.75 -3.76 11.23
C MET A 135 8.01 -3.55 12.08
N PRO A 136 7.97 -3.90 13.38
CA PRO A 136 6.77 -4.21 14.17
C PRO A 136 5.82 -3.01 14.27
N TRP A 137 4.52 -3.27 14.46
CA TRP A 137 3.48 -2.21 14.42
C TRP A 137 3.74 -1.05 15.38
N ASN A 138 4.31 -1.31 16.56
CA ASN A 138 4.65 -0.31 17.57
C ASN A 138 6.02 0.38 17.33
N ALA A 139 6.84 -0.15 16.41
CA ALA A 139 8.16 0.38 16.08
C ALA A 139 8.51 0.16 14.59
N PRO A 140 7.78 0.78 13.64
CA PRO A 140 8.06 0.64 12.21
C PRO A 140 9.50 1.03 11.87
N LYS A 141 10.10 0.38 10.86
CA LYS A 141 11.49 0.62 10.41
C LYS A 141 12.57 0.35 11.47
N SER A 142 12.26 -0.38 12.54
CA SER A 142 13.23 -0.72 13.60
C SER A 142 14.06 -1.98 13.30
N LEU A 143 13.61 -2.84 12.37
CA LEU A 143 14.35 -4.03 11.97
C LEU A 143 15.48 -3.69 11.00
N LYS A 144 16.64 -4.31 11.23
CA LYS A 144 17.76 -4.31 10.27
C LYS A 144 17.43 -5.20 9.08
N THR A 145 18.10 -4.96 7.95
CA THR A 145 17.92 -5.74 6.71
C THR A 145 17.98 -7.26 6.93
N ASP A 146 19.01 -7.75 7.63
CA ASP A 146 19.17 -9.18 7.92
C ASP A 146 18.05 -9.73 8.83
N GLU A 147 17.55 -8.93 9.76
CA GLU A 147 16.39 -9.29 10.60
C GLU A 147 15.11 -9.41 9.76
N VAL A 148 14.92 -8.54 8.77
CA VAL A 148 13.78 -8.63 7.83
C VAL A 148 13.86 -9.90 6.99
N TYR A 149 15.05 -10.26 6.48
CA TYR A 149 15.24 -11.53 5.78
C TYR A 149 14.92 -12.73 6.67
N ALA A 150 15.43 -12.73 7.91
CA ALA A 150 15.21 -13.80 8.87
C ALA A 150 13.72 -13.99 9.17
N VAL A 151 13.01 -12.92 9.55
CA VAL A 151 11.57 -12.97 9.86
C VAL A 151 10.75 -13.37 8.63
N THR A 152 11.11 -12.88 7.44
CA THR A 152 10.44 -13.29 6.20
C THR A 152 10.65 -14.78 5.94
N ALA A 153 11.86 -15.31 6.15
CA ALA A 153 12.15 -16.74 6.01
C ALA A 153 11.31 -17.57 6.99
N TYR A 154 11.23 -17.15 8.25
CA TYR A 154 10.43 -17.83 9.27
C TYR A 154 8.93 -17.81 8.97
N LEU A 155 8.37 -16.68 8.55
CA LEU A 155 6.98 -16.57 8.13
C LEU A 155 6.66 -17.54 6.97
N LEU A 156 7.57 -17.68 6.00
CA LEU A 156 7.42 -18.62 4.90
C LEU A 156 7.61 -20.08 5.34
N ASN A 157 8.45 -20.35 6.34
CA ASN A 157 8.57 -21.66 6.95
C ASN A 157 7.28 -22.08 7.66
N LEU A 158 6.63 -21.18 8.42
CA LEU A 158 5.34 -21.43 9.04
C LEU A 158 4.25 -21.81 8.03
N ALA A 159 4.38 -21.36 6.78
CA ALA A 159 3.48 -21.71 5.67
C ALA A 159 3.90 -22.95 4.87
N ASP A 160 4.89 -23.72 5.34
CA ASP A 160 5.50 -24.86 4.65
C ASP A 160 6.11 -24.51 3.28
N VAL A 161 6.46 -23.24 3.03
CA VAL A 161 7.09 -22.78 1.79
C VAL A 161 8.60 -23.01 1.82
N LEU A 162 9.24 -22.79 2.97
CA LEU A 162 10.68 -22.97 3.18
C LEU A 162 10.96 -24.03 4.25
N PRO A 163 12.03 -24.83 4.13
CA PRO A 163 12.43 -25.77 5.18
C PRO A 163 13.06 -25.03 6.37
N ALA A 164 13.13 -25.70 7.52
CA ALA A 164 13.56 -25.09 8.80
C ALA A 164 15.05 -24.68 8.84
N ASP A 165 15.88 -25.26 7.98
CA ASP A 165 17.31 -24.96 7.85
C ASP A 165 17.62 -23.93 6.74
N TYR A 166 16.59 -23.37 6.10
CA TYR A 166 16.77 -22.44 4.99
C TYR A 166 17.35 -21.09 5.44
N THR A 167 18.19 -20.50 4.58
CA THR A 167 18.67 -19.11 4.71
C THR A 167 18.22 -18.29 3.51
N LEU A 168 17.33 -17.32 3.76
CA LEU A 168 16.87 -16.38 2.74
C LEU A 168 17.90 -15.25 2.58
N SER A 169 18.12 -14.80 1.36
CA SER A 169 19.08 -13.74 1.04
C SER A 169 18.68 -12.95 -0.20
N ASP A 170 19.38 -11.83 -0.44
CA ASP A 170 19.25 -11.04 -1.66
C ASP A 170 19.50 -11.86 -2.94
N LYS A 171 20.26 -12.95 -2.83
CA LYS A 171 20.68 -13.78 -3.97
C LYS A 171 19.67 -14.85 -4.37
N ASN A 172 18.83 -15.30 -3.43
CA ASN A 172 17.91 -16.43 -3.66
C ASN A 172 16.42 -16.07 -3.52
N ILE A 173 16.08 -14.87 -3.02
CA ILE A 173 14.69 -14.48 -2.81
C ILE A 173 13.83 -14.51 -4.09
N ALA A 174 14.45 -14.30 -5.26
CA ALA A 174 13.77 -14.40 -6.54
C ALA A 174 13.30 -15.83 -6.86
N GLU A 175 14.07 -16.83 -6.45
CA GLU A 175 13.70 -18.24 -6.56
C GLU A 175 12.58 -18.57 -5.57
N VAL A 176 12.67 -18.04 -4.35
CA VAL A 176 11.62 -18.20 -3.32
C VAL A 176 10.29 -17.58 -3.75
N GLN A 177 10.30 -16.49 -4.52
CA GLN A 177 9.06 -15.93 -5.07
C GLN A 177 8.28 -16.92 -5.95
N GLN A 178 8.97 -17.85 -6.61
CA GLN A 178 8.32 -18.90 -7.41
C GLN A 178 7.63 -19.97 -6.56
N LEU A 179 7.89 -19.97 -5.24
CA LEU A 179 7.27 -20.88 -4.28
C LEU A 179 6.05 -20.24 -3.58
N MET A 180 5.74 -18.97 -3.87
CA MET A 180 4.58 -18.31 -3.26
C MET A 180 3.28 -19.06 -3.64
N PRO A 181 2.44 -19.46 -2.66
CA PRO A 181 1.26 -20.29 -2.91
C PRO A 181 0.23 -19.67 -3.86
N ASN A 182 0.16 -18.34 -3.91
CA ASN A 182 -0.81 -17.62 -4.74
C ASN A 182 -0.17 -16.76 -5.84
N ARG A 183 1.06 -17.08 -6.28
CA ARG A 183 1.81 -16.27 -7.26
C ARG A 183 1.08 -16.07 -8.60
N ASN A 184 0.20 -16.99 -8.98
CA ASN A 184 -0.60 -16.94 -10.21
C ASN A 184 -2.05 -16.49 -9.93
N GLY A 185 -2.41 -16.19 -8.68
CA GLY A 185 -3.79 -15.91 -8.28
C GLY A 185 -4.32 -14.52 -8.62
N MET A 186 -3.49 -13.64 -9.18
CA MET A 186 -3.87 -12.27 -9.55
C MET A 186 -4.20 -12.19 -11.04
N THR A 187 -5.24 -11.45 -11.39
CA THR A 187 -5.64 -11.21 -12.79
C THR A 187 -6.11 -9.77 -12.98
N THR A 188 -5.87 -9.22 -14.15
CA THR A 188 -6.42 -7.94 -14.62
C THR A 188 -7.64 -8.14 -15.54
N GLU A 189 -8.00 -9.39 -15.83
CA GLU A 189 -9.13 -9.80 -16.69
C GLU A 189 -10.48 -9.75 -15.96
N HIS A 190 -10.69 -8.74 -15.12
CA HIS A 190 -11.90 -8.60 -14.29
C HIS A 190 -12.87 -7.52 -14.79
N ALA A 191 -12.56 -6.83 -15.90
CA ALA A 191 -13.36 -5.72 -16.46
C ALA A 191 -13.65 -4.51 -15.54
N LEU A 192 -13.16 -4.51 -14.29
CA LEU A 192 -13.25 -3.36 -13.36
C LEU A 192 -12.45 -2.13 -13.83
N TRP A 193 -11.49 -2.30 -14.74
CA TRP A 193 -10.77 -1.19 -15.34
C TRP A 193 -11.22 -1.01 -16.81
N PRO A 194 -11.69 0.18 -17.22
CA PRO A 194 -12.33 0.38 -18.52
C PRO A 194 -11.33 0.49 -19.69
N GLY A 195 -10.05 0.74 -19.41
CA GLY A 195 -9.02 0.88 -20.42
C GLY A 195 -8.27 -0.44 -20.71
N ASN A 196 -7.43 -0.43 -21.75
CA ASN A 196 -6.65 -1.57 -22.21
C ASN A 196 -5.20 -1.59 -21.68
N GLU A 197 -4.86 -0.71 -20.74
CA GLU A 197 -3.50 -0.49 -20.24
C GLU A 197 -2.91 -1.73 -19.56
N PHE A 198 -3.77 -2.63 -19.05
CA PHE A 198 -3.37 -3.86 -18.38
C PHE A 198 -3.35 -5.11 -19.27
N GLY A 199 -3.42 -4.94 -20.60
CA GLY A 199 -3.26 -6.04 -21.55
C GLY A 199 -4.40 -7.06 -21.61
N ALA A 200 -5.42 -6.94 -20.76
CA ALA A 200 -6.60 -7.83 -20.70
C ALA A 200 -7.52 -7.74 -21.94
N GLY A 201 -7.17 -6.91 -22.94
CA GLY A 201 -8.02 -6.65 -24.09
C GLY A 201 -9.28 -5.84 -23.73
N LYS A 202 -10.25 -5.77 -24.65
CA LYS A 202 -11.57 -5.18 -24.37
C LYS A 202 -12.38 -6.16 -23.53
N VAL A 203 -12.22 -6.12 -22.21
CA VAL A 203 -13.06 -6.92 -21.31
C VAL A 203 -14.40 -6.22 -21.19
N LYS A 204 -15.47 -6.91 -21.58
CA LYS A 204 -16.83 -6.42 -21.38
C LYS A 204 -17.21 -6.63 -19.90
N PRO A 205 -17.62 -5.60 -19.15
CA PRO A 205 -18.13 -5.78 -17.80
C PRO A 205 -19.28 -6.78 -17.79
N ASP A 206 -19.29 -7.65 -16.78
CA ASP A 206 -20.39 -8.57 -16.50
C ASP A 206 -21.67 -7.80 -16.12
N VAL A 207 -21.50 -6.70 -15.40
CA VAL A 207 -22.58 -5.76 -15.08
C VAL A 207 -22.73 -4.72 -16.19
N LEU A 208 -23.76 -4.87 -17.01
CA LEU A 208 -24.20 -3.85 -17.98
C LEU A 208 -25.31 -2.99 -17.37
N ALA A 209 -24.94 -2.14 -16.41
CA ALA A 209 -25.91 -1.27 -15.73
C ALA A 209 -26.53 -0.27 -16.71
N LYS A 210 -27.73 -0.58 -17.21
CA LYS A 210 -28.61 0.40 -17.86
C LYS A 210 -29.51 0.99 -16.79
N ALA A 211 -29.40 2.30 -16.57
CA ALA A 211 -30.30 2.99 -15.67
C ALA A 211 -31.75 2.75 -16.12
N CYS A 212 -32.58 2.27 -15.20
CA CYS A 212 -34.00 2.19 -15.46
C CYS A 212 -34.59 3.60 -15.40
N MET A 213 -35.35 3.98 -16.43
CA MET A 213 -35.92 5.32 -16.58
C MET A 213 -37.44 5.37 -16.37
N LYS A 214 -38.12 4.22 -16.38
CA LYS A 214 -39.57 4.10 -16.24
C LYS A 214 -39.95 2.76 -15.62
N ASP A 215 -40.93 2.78 -14.73
CA ASP A 215 -41.52 1.58 -14.08
C ASP A 215 -40.47 0.67 -13.41
N CYS A 216 -39.48 1.29 -12.77
CA CYS A 216 -38.37 0.60 -12.12
C CYS A 216 -38.86 -0.18 -10.91
N VAL A 217 -38.37 -1.42 -10.77
CA VAL A 217 -38.65 -2.25 -9.60
C VAL A 217 -38.28 -1.45 -8.35
N ALA A 218 -39.21 -1.38 -7.39
CA ALA A 218 -39.00 -0.67 -6.13
C ALA A 218 -37.69 -1.14 -5.47
N PRO A 219 -36.95 -0.24 -4.80
CA PRO A 219 -35.69 -0.60 -4.16
C PRO A 219 -35.90 -1.80 -3.23
N GLU A 220 -34.95 -2.73 -3.27
CA GLU A 220 -34.98 -3.94 -2.47
C GLU A 220 -35.18 -3.61 -0.99
N LYS A 221 -35.94 -4.45 -0.28
CA LYS A 221 -36.19 -4.28 1.16
C LYS A 221 -34.84 -4.22 1.86
N VAL A 222 -34.56 -3.10 2.53
CA VAL A 222 -33.35 -2.94 3.34
C VAL A 222 -33.36 -4.02 4.43
N VAL A 223 -32.51 -5.04 4.29
CA VAL A 223 -32.40 -6.16 5.23
C VAL A 223 -31.40 -5.90 6.36
N SER A 224 -30.58 -4.86 6.22
CA SER A 224 -29.60 -4.44 7.22
C SER A 224 -29.40 -2.92 7.15
N GLN A 225 -29.48 -2.27 8.30
CA GLN A 225 -29.19 -0.85 8.45
C GLN A 225 -28.40 -0.66 9.75
N LEU A 226 -27.50 0.33 9.77
CA LEU A 226 -26.86 0.74 11.01
C LEU A 226 -27.93 1.15 12.04
N PRO A 227 -27.81 0.73 13.31
CA PRO A 227 -28.68 1.22 14.38
C PRO A 227 -28.64 2.75 14.45
N GLU A 228 -29.75 3.37 14.86
CA GLU A 228 -29.88 4.84 14.91
C GLU A 228 -28.76 5.49 15.73
N HIS A 229 -28.41 4.91 16.90
CA HIS A 229 -27.33 5.38 17.76
C HIS A 229 -25.92 5.31 17.14
N ALA A 230 -25.75 4.57 16.04
CA ALA A 230 -24.48 4.39 15.37
C ALA A 230 -24.38 5.21 14.07
N MET A 231 -25.51 5.75 13.58
CA MET A 231 -25.56 6.46 12.29
C MET A 231 -24.87 7.83 12.33
N ASP A 232 -24.75 8.44 13.50
CA ASP A 232 -24.13 9.75 13.73
C ASP A 232 -22.92 9.69 14.69
N ALA A 233 -22.43 8.50 15.02
CA ALA A 233 -21.29 8.31 15.92
C ALA A 233 -19.99 9.01 15.45
N HIS A 234 -19.91 9.32 14.15
CA HIS A 234 -18.82 10.08 13.53
C HIS A 234 -19.28 11.44 12.97
N GLY A 235 -20.39 11.97 13.48
CA GLY A 235 -21.07 13.16 12.96
C GLY A 235 -21.94 12.85 11.74
N ASN A 236 -22.37 13.91 11.05
CA ASN A 236 -23.28 13.83 9.92
C ASN A 236 -22.60 13.19 8.68
N LEU A 237 -23.09 12.04 8.23
CA LEU A 237 -22.52 11.31 7.08
C LEU A 237 -22.60 12.12 5.77
N ARG A 238 -23.51 13.09 5.68
CA ARG A 238 -23.57 14.01 4.53
C ARG A 238 -22.25 14.75 4.34
N ASP A 239 -21.66 15.21 5.44
CA ASP A 239 -20.52 16.13 5.41
C ASP A 239 -19.19 15.37 5.20
N GLN A 240 -19.21 14.05 5.36
CA GLN A 240 -18.09 13.16 5.03
C GLN A 240 -18.06 12.78 3.54
N ASN A 241 -19.15 13.01 2.80
CA ASN A 241 -19.20 12.78 1.37
C ASN A 241 -18.88 14.04 0.58
N ARG A 242 -18.23 13.85 -0.58
CA ARG A 242 -17.93 14.94 -1.50
C ARG A 242 -19.23 15.62 -1.95
N LEU A 243 -19.26 16.95 -1.90
CA LEU A 243 -20.38 17.76 -2.40
C LEU A 243 -20.57 17.65 -3.92
N ILE A 244 -19.58 17.14 -4.64
CA ILE A 244 -19.59 17.00 -6.10
C ILE A 244 -19.40 15.52 -6.43
N GLY A 245 -20.34 14.96 -7.19
CA GLY A 245 -20.35 13.56 -7.61
C GLY A 245 -21.77 13.00 -7.72
N PRO A 246 -21.94 11.79 -8.29
CA PRO A 246 -23.24 11.15 -8.43
C PRO A 246 -23.82 10.67 -7.09
N GLN A 247 -22.99 10.48 -6.07
CA GLN A 247 -23.40 10.00 -4.75
C GLN A 247 -23.56 11.18 -3.78
N ARG A 248 -24.73 11.26 -3.12
CA ARG A 248 -25.01 12.22 -2.04
C ARG A 248 -24.87 11.50 -0.70
N GLY A 249 -24.26 12.16 0.28
CA GLY A 249 -24.22 11.61 1.64
C GLY A 249 -25.58 11.69 2.33
N LEU A 250 -25.87 10.69 3.16
CA LEU A 250 -27.09 10.58 3.94
C LEU A 250 -27.07 11.63 5.07
N VAL A 251 -28.17 12.34 5.28
CA VAL A 251 -28.32 13.20 6.47
C VAL A 251 -28.59 12.30 7.66
N THR A 252 -27.63 12.19 8.57
CA THR A 252 -27.76 11.37 9.80
C THR A 252 -27.88 12.21 11.06
N ASP A 253 -27.47 13.48 11.02
CA ASP A 253 -27.76 14.45 12.08
C ASP A 253 -29.04 15.24 11.73
N PRO A 254 -30.14 15.10 12.49
CA PRO A 254 -31.39 15.82 12.25
C PRO A 254 -31.24 17.35 12.40
N ASN A 255 -30.19 17.85 13.04
CA ASN A 255 -29.93 19.28 13.23
C ASN A 255 -29.12 19.92 12.09
N ALA A 256 -28.52 19.12 11.19
CA ALA A 256 -27.63 19.59 10.13
C ALA A 256 -28.34 20.37 8.99
N GLY A 257 -29.68 20.39 8.99
CA GLY A 257 -30.50 21.17 8.04
C GLY A 257 -30.47 22.68 8.27
N ALA A 258 -30.19 23.14 9.49
CA ALA A 258 -30.26 24.57 9.83
C ALA A 258 -29.07 25.41 9.33
N ALA A 259 -27.91 24.78 9.07
CA ALA A 259 -26.68 25.50 8.74
C ALA A 259 -26.56 25.91 7.25
N ALA A 260 -27.27 25.23 6.34
CA ALA A 260 -27.12 25.46 4.90
C ALA A 260 -27.94 26.65 4.35
N ALA A 261 -28.90 27.17 5.12
CA ALA A 261 -29.75 28.29 4.69
C ALA A 261 -29.07 29.66 4.80
N GLY A 262 -27.90 29.77 5.46
CA GLY A 262 -27.23 31.05 5.73
C GLY A 262 -26.21 31.52 4.69
N ALA A 263 -25.81 30.67 3.72
CA ALA A 263 -24.68 30.97 2.83
C ALA A 263 -25.08 31.34 1.38
N ALA A 264 -26.37 31.36 1.05
CA ALA A 264 -26.86 31.74 -0.27
C ALA A 264 -27.41 33.17 -0.24
N GLY A 265 -26.54 34.19 -0.26
CA GLY A 265 -27.02 35.57 -0.21
C GLY A 265 -25.99 36.69 -0.23
N ALA A 266 -24.90 36.59 -0.99
CA ALA A 266 -24.08 37.76 -1.33
C ALA A 266 -23.40 37.58 -2.69
N ALA A 267 -24.21 37.46 -3.75
CA ALA A 267 -23.70 37.57 -5.11
C ALA A 267 -23.43 39.06 -5.42
N ALA A 268 -22.17 39.43 -5.55
CA ALA A 268 -21.74 40.74 -6.03
C ALA A 268 -22.24 40.95 -7.47
N LYS A 269 -22.89 42.10 -7.73
CA LYS A 269 -23.31 42.51 -9.07
C LYS A 269 -22.07 42.70 -9.98
N PRO A 270 -22.09 42.26 -11.25
CA PRO A 270 -21.05 42.58 -12.19
C PRO A 270 -21.11 44.07 -12.58
N ALA A 271 -19.96 44.72 -12.60
CA ALA A 271 -19.80 46.08 -13.11
C ALA A 271 -19.97 46.07 -14.64
N THR A 272 -20.86 46.93 -15.12
CA THR A 272 -21.07 47.21 -16.55
C THR A 272 -19.93 48.09 -17.08
N GLY A 273 -19.27 47.62 -18.13
CA GLY A 273 -18.47 48.41 -19.07
C GLY A 273 -18.95 48.12 -20.47
#